data_AF-A0A3G6MF18-F1
#
_entry.id   AF-A0A3G6MF18-F1
#
_cell.length_a   1.000
_cell.length_b   1.000
_cell.length_c   1.000
_cell.angle_alpha   90.00
_cell.angle_beta   90.00
_cell.angle_gamma   90.00
#
_symmetry.space_group_name_H-M   'P 1'
#
loop_
_entity.id
_entity.type
_entity.pdbx_description
1 polymer ?
#
loop_
_entity_poly.entity_id
_entity_poly.type
_entity_poly.pdbx_seq_one_letter_code
_entity_poly.pdbx_strand_id
1 'polypeptide(L)'
;MLLKALGKSLAVISPACQMANVNRQTFYNWLRSDTQFKNDYEEIKEISLDFAETSLFQQIGEHNTTATIFYLKTKGKHRGYGQDNSYSVSRNVKTLDHLTDEELMSIINGNN
;
A
#
# COMPACT_ATOMS: atom_id res chain seq x y z
N MET A 1 8.26 14.07 24.84
CA MET A 1 9.10 12.84 24.85
C MET A 1 8.73 11.87 23.72
N LEU A 2 7.44 11.55 23.52
CA LEU A 2 7.02 10.59 22.50
C LEU A 2 7.27 11.02 21.05
N LEU A 3 6.93 12.27 20.64
CA LEU A 3 7.20 12.76 19.28
C LEU A 3 8.69 12.69 18.90
N LYS A 4 9.59 13.00 19.84
CA LYS A 4 11.03 12.86 19.63
C LYS A 4 11.45 11.39 19.44
N ALA A 5 10.80 10.47 20.16
CA ALA A 5 11.04 9.04 19.99
C ALA A 5 10.50 8.52 18.65
N LEU A 6 9.34 9.02 18.21
CA LEU A 6 8.76 8.75 16.88
C LEU A 6 9.68 9.24 15.75
N GLY A 7 10.27 10.42 15.87
CA GLY A 7 11.25 10.91 14.89
C GLY A 7 12.49 10.02 14.81
N LYS A 8 12.98 9.50 15.94
CA LYS A 8 14.12 8.57 15.97
C LYS A 8 13.79 7.17 15.43
N SER A 9 12.54 6.74 15.57
CA SER A 9 12.11 5.42 15.10
C SER A 9 11.46 5.44 13.72
N LEU A 10 11.57 6.55 12.97
CA LEU A 10 10.94 6.72 11.67
C LEU A 10 9.43 6.41 11.72
N ALA A 11 8.72 7.04 12.66
CA ALA A 11 7.28 6.88 12.90
C ALA A 11 6.85 5.48 13.34
N VAL A 12 7.76 4.54 13.59
CA VAL A 12 7.39 3.20 14.07
C VAL A 12 6.96 3.30 15.53
N ILE A 13 5.66 3.06 15.78
CA ILE A 13 4.99 3.28 17.07
C ILE A 13 5.59 2.43 18.18
N SER A 14 5.82 1.13 17.94
CA SER A 14 6.30 0.20 18.96
C SER A 14 7.62 0.63 19.65
N PRO A 15 8.73 0.82 18.91
CA PRO A 15 9.98 1.27 19.49
C PRO A 15 9.85 2.69 20.07
N ALA A 16 9.08 3.60 19.46
CA ALA A 16 8.88 4.93 20.02
C ALA A 16 8.20 4.91 21.39
N CYS A 17 7.15 4.11 21.53
CA CYS A 17 6.43 3.90 22.78
C CYS A 17 7.34 3.27 23.85
N GLN A 18 8.17 2.29 23.48
CA GLN A 18 9.16 1.69 24.38
C GLN A 18 10.21 2.72 24.82
N MET A 19 10.77 3.49 23.90
CA MET A 19 11.77 4.53 24.18
C MET A 19 11.23 5.67 25.05
N ALA A 20 9.97 6.02 24.87
CA ALA A 20 9.31 7.08 25.64
C ALA A 20 8.69 6.59 26.95
N ASN A 21 8.73 5.27 27.22
CA ASN A 21 8.02 4.61 28.32
C ASN A 21 6.51 4.95 28.35
N VAL A 22 5.87 4.89 27.17
CA VAL A 22 4.45 5.20 26.98
C VAL A 22 3.72 3.97 26.45
N ASN A 23 2.54 3.68 27.01
CA ASN A 23 1.69 2.60 26.50
C ASN A 23 1.18 2.95 25.08
N ARG A 24 1.17 1.99 24.16
CA ARG A 24 0.62 2.20 22.79
C ARG A 24 -0.83 2.71 22.80
N GLN A 25 -1.65 2.30 23.77
CA GLN A 25 -3.02 2.81 23.90
C GLN A 25 -3.03 4.33 24.13
N THR A 26 -2.08 4.86 24.91
CA THR A 26 -1.94 6.29 25.14
C THR A 26 -1.65 7.04 23.84
N PHE A 27 -0.78 6.50 22.98
CA PHE A 27 -0.55 7.06 21.64
C PHE A 27 -1.85 7.18 20.85
N TYR A 28 -2.64 6.09 20.77
CA TYR A 28 -3.90 6.11 20.02
C TYR A 28 -4.96 7.01 20.66
N ASN A 29 -4.95 7.17 21.98
CA ASN A 29 -5.81 8.13 22.66
C ASN A 29 -5.46 9.56 22.22
N TRP A 30 -4.18 9.94 22.29
CA TRP A 30 -3.72 11.26 21.83
C TRP A 30 -3.97 11.48 20.35
N LEU A 31 -3.78 10.47 19.50
CA LEU A 31 -4.08 10.57 18.07
C LEU A 31 -5.56 10.90 17.79
N ARG A 32 -6.49 10.50 18.67
CA ARG A 32 -7.92 10.79 18.55
C ARG A 32 -8.33 12.10 19.21
N SER A 33 -7.75 12.43 20.36
CA SER A 33 -8.19 13.55 21.20
C SER A 33 -7.41 14.84 20.97
N ASP A 34 -6.20 14.75 20.41
CA ASP A 34 -5.28 15.87 20.23
C ASP A 34 -4.92 16.03 18.74
N THR A 35 -5.55 17.01 18.11
CA THR A 35 -5.34 17.35 16.69
C THR A 35 -3.91 17.80 16.42
N GLN A 36 -3.26 18.52 17.34
CA GLN A 36 -1.90 18.98 17.14
C GLN A 36 -0.94 17.79 17.13
N PHE A 37 -1.06 16.90 18.13
CA PHE A 37 -0.27 15.68 18.18
C PHE A 37 -0.43 14.83 16.92
N LYS A 38 -1.67 14.72 16.40
CA LYS A 38 -1.93 14.02 15.14
C LYS A 38 -1.18 14.66 13.98
N ASN A 39 -1.25 15.99 13.83
CA ASN A 39 -0.57 16.69 12.74
C ASN A 39 0.96 16.51 12.84
N ASP A 40 1.54 16.65 14.04
CA ASP A 40 2.96 16.44 14.26
C ASP A 40 3.39 15.00 13.93
N TYR A 41 2.56 14.01 14.26
CA TYR A 41 2.82 12.62 13.91
C TYR A 41 2.74 12.37 12.39
N GLU A 42 1.79 12.98 11.69
CA GLU A 42 1.69 12.89 10.23
C GLU A 42 2.91 13.53 9.55
N GLU A 43 3.41 14.66 10.06
CA GLU A 43 4.66 15.26 9.54
C GLU A 43 5.86 14.31 9.71
N ILE A 44 5.98 13.64 10.86
CA ILE A 44 7.03 12.64 11.09
C ILE A 44 6.89 11.45 10.12
N LYS A 45 5.66 11.06 9.75
CA LYS A 45 5.46 10.00 8.76
C LYS A 45 5.94 10.39 7.37
N GLU A 46 5.74 11.64 6.96
CA GLU A 46 6.27 12.13 5.67
C GLU A 46 7.80 12.06 5.65
N ILE A 47 8.47 12.44 6.74
CA ILE A 47 9.93 12.29 6.89
C ILE A 47 10.36 10.82 6.74
N SER A 48 9.59 9.88 7.31
CA SER A 48 9.87 8.45 7.13
C SER A 48 9.74 7.98 5.69
N LEU A 49 8.79 8.53 4.94
CA LEU A 49 8.62 8.24 3.52
C LEU A 49 9.81 8.81 2.72
N ASP A 50 10.22 10.05 2.97
CA ASP A 50 11.39 10.65 2.32
C ASP A 50 12.66 9.83 2.55
N PHE A 51 12.84 9.30 3.77
CA PHE A 51 13.95 8.40 4.09
C PHE A 51 13.88 7.10 3.28
N ALA A 52 12.70 6.50 3.15
CA ALA A 52 12.51 5.29 2.35
C ALA A 52 12.76 5.55 0.86
N GLU A 53 12.34 6.71 0.33
CA GLU A 53 12.61 7.13 -1.04
C GLU A 53 14.12 7.29 -1.28
N THR A 54 14.82 7.97 -0.37
CA THR A 54 16.28 8.12 -0.45
C THR A 54 16.98 6.76 -0.48
N SER A 55 16.59 5.85 0.41
CA SER A 55 17.13 4.48 0.45
C SER A 55 16.83 3.70 -0.84
N LEU A 56 15.62 3.84 -1.39
CA LEU A 56 15.24 3.22 -2.66
C LEU A 56 16.14 3.73 -3.80
N PHE A 57 16.37 5.03 -3.89
CA PHE A 57 17.24 5.62 -4.92
C PHE A 57 18.70 5.19 -4.77
N GLN A 58 19.22 5.09 -3.54
CA GLN A 58 20.56 4.55 -3.30
C GLN A 58 20.68 3.12 -3.84
N GLN A 59 19.72 2.25 -3.51
CA GLN A 59 19.71 0.86 -4.00
C GLN A 59 19.64 0.78 -5.53
N ILE A 60 18.90 1.69 -6.18
CA ILE A 60 18.86 1.78 -7.65
C ILE A 60 20.24 2.18 -8.20
N GLY A 61 20.93 3.14 -7.55
CA GLY A 61 22.29 3.53 -7.90
C GLY A 61 23.31 2.40 -7.76
N GLU A 62 23.08 1.49 -6.83
CA GLU A 62 23.86 0.25 -6.62
C GLU A 62 23.43 -0.90 -7.57
N HIS A 63 22.66 -0.60 -8.62
CA HIS A 63 22.16 -1.55 -9.62
C HIS A 63 21.31 -2.69 -9.04
N ASN A 64 20.59 -2.45 -7.94
CA ASN A 64 19.62 -3.39 -7.43
C ASN A 64 18.43 -3.53 -8.41
N THR A 65 18.34 -4.69 -9.08
CA THR A 65 17.31 -4.98 -10.08
C THR A 65 15.90 -4.88 -9.51
N THR A 66 15.66 -5.40 -8.30
CA THR A 66 14.33 -5.41 -7.67
C THR A 66 13.87 -3.98 -7.33
N ALA A 67 14.74 -3.17 -6.76
CA ALA A 67 14.46 -1.76 -6.45
C ALA A 67 14.12 -0.97 -7.74
N THR A 68 14.90 -1.19 -8.80
CA THR A 68 14.70 -0.56 -10.11
C THR A 68 13.35 -0.96 -10.72
N ILE A 69 13.03 -2.26 -10.73
CA ILE A 69 11.74 -2.76 -11.23
C ILE A 69 10.59 -2.18 -10.41
N PHE A 70 10.70 -2.17 -9.08
CA PHE A 70 9.67 -1.64 -8.20
C PHE A 70 9.40 -0.15 -8.48
N TYR A 71 10.45 0.66 -8.60
CA TYR A 71 10.32 2.08 -8.90
C TYR A 71 9.66 2.32 -10.28
N LEU A 72 10.08 1.58 -11.31
CA LEU A 72 9.50 1.72 -12.66
C LEU A 72 8.04 1.28 -12.70
N LYS A 73 7.67 0.19 -12.04
CA LYS A 73 6.27 -0.27 -11.95
C LYS A 73 5.35 0.73 -11.24
N THR A 74 5.90 1.54 -10.34
CA THR A 74 5.11 2.49 -9.53
C THR A 74 5.08 3.89 -10.17
N LYS A 75 6.24 4.48 -10.45
CA LYS A 75 6.39 5.86 -10.99
C LYS A 75 6.50 5.90 -12.52
N GLY A 76 6.93 4.81 -13.15
CA GLY A 76 7.14 4.71 -14.61
C GLY A 76 5.93 4.22 -15.42
N LYS A 77 4.73 4.10 -14.82
CA LYS A 77 3.53 3.54 -15.49
C LYS A 77 3.21 4.21 -16.83
N HIS A 78 3.34 5.54 -16.89
CA HIS A 78 3.13 6.33 -18.11
C HIS A 78 4.08 5.97 -19.26
N ARG A 79 5.16 5.24 -19.00
CA ARG A 79 6.14 4.75 -19.98
C ARG A 79 5.97 3.27 -20.33
N GLY A 80 4.86 2.65 -19.92
CA GLY A 80 4.57 1.25 -20.21
C GLY A 80 5.09 0.23 -19.18
N TYR A 81 5.60 0.69 -18.02
CA TYR A 81 5.99 -0.22 -16.92
C TYR A 81 4.82 -0.64 -16.02
N GLY A 82 3.59 -0.23 -16.36
CA GLY A 82 2.39 -0.69 -15.67
C GLY A 82 2.16 -2.18 -15.87
N GLN A 83 1.37 -2.79 -14.99
CA GLN A 83 0.89 -4.15 -15.22
C GLN A 83 -0.35 -4.09 -16.11
N ASP A 84 -0.26 -4.67 -17.30
CA ASP A 84 -1.42 -4.86 -18.16
C ASP A 84 -2.30 -5.96 -17.56
N ASN A 85 -3.45 -5.57 -17.01
CA ASN A 85 -4.48 -6.49 -16.53
C ASN A 85 -5.43 -6.94 -17.65
N SER A 86 -5.03 -6.80 -18.92
CA SER A 86 -5.80 -7.29 -20.04
C SER A 86 -5.76 -8.83 -20.06
N TYR A 87 -6.66 -9.45 -19.31
CA TYR A 87 -7.01 -10.84 -19.53
C TYR A 87 -7.77 -10.91 -20.86
N SER A 88 -7.11 -11.39 -21.92
CA SER A 88 -7.82 -11.78 -23.14
C SER A 88 -8.64 -13.03 -22.82
N VAL A 89 -9.90 -12.86 -22.41
CA VAL A 89 -10.84 -13.98 -22.31
C VAL A 89 -11.20 -14.40 -23.73
N SER A 90 -10.36 -15.26 -24.32
CA SER A 90 -10.69 -15.97 -25.55
C SER A 90 -11.56 -17.20 -25.21
N ARG A 91 -12.69 -16.99 -24.52
CA ARG A 91 -13.78 -17.97 -24.56
C ARG A 91 -14.63 -17.57 -25.76
N ASN A 92 -14.93 -18.54 -26.62
CA ASN A 92 -16.05 -18.42 -27.54
C ASN A 92 -17.27 -18.05 -26.71
N VAL A 93 -17.61 -16.76 -26.66
CA VAL A 93 -18.85 -16.29 -26.07
C VAL A 93 -19.92 -16.82 -27.00
N LYS A 94 -20.51 -17.97 -26.67
CA LYS A 94 -21.86 -18.25 -27.15
C LYS A 94 -22.68 -17.09 -26.61
N THR A 95 -23.08 -16.20 -27.50
CA THR A 95 -23.84 -14.99 -27.19
C THR A 95 -24.98 -15.39 -26.25
N LEU A 96 -25.01 -14.89 -25.01
CA LEU A 96 -26.02 -15.34 -24.04
C LEU A 96 -27.40 -14.73 -24.34
N ASP A 97 -27.46 -13.80 -25.30
CA ASP A 97 -28.63 -13.00 -25.68
C ASP A 97 -29.82 -13.82 -26.19
N HIS A 98 -29.62 -15.10 -26.52
CA HIS A 98 -30.67 -16.01 -26.98
C HIS A 98 -31.01 -17.11 -25.97
N LEU A 99 -30.36 -17.11 -24.79
CA LEU A 99 -30.67 -18.08 -23.74
C LEU A 99 -31.79 -17.53 -22.86
N THR A 100 -32.75 -18.39 -22.58
CA THR A 100 -33.81 -18.13 -21.61
C THR A 100 -33.26 -18.14 -20.18
N ASP A 101 -33.98 -17.52 -19.25
CA ASP A 101 -33.58 -17.46 -17.83
C ASP A 101 -33.39 -18.86 -17.22
N GLU A 102 -34.16 -19.86 -17.69
CA GLU A 102 -34.00 -21.27 -17.28
C GLU A 102 -32.66 -21.87 -17.75
N GLU A 103 -32.25 -21.58 -19.00
CA GLU A 103 -30.99 -22.06 -19.56
C GLU A 103 -29.79 -21.42 -18.84
N LEU A 104 -29.86 -20.12 -18.53
CA LEU A 104 -28.86 -19.42 -17.71
C LEU A 104 -28.73 -20.03 -16.32
N MET A 105 -29.86 -20.33 -15.67
CA MET A 105 -29.87 -20.95 -14.34
C MET A 105 -29.30 -22.38 -14.36
N SER A 106 -29.51 -23.13 -15.45
CA SER A 106 -28.93 -24.47 -15.60
C SER A 106 -27.39 -24.44 -15.71
N ILE A 107 -26.82 -23.41 -16.35
CA ILE A 107 -25.37 -23.26 -16.52
C ILE A 107 -24.70 -22.87 -15.20
N ILE A 108 -25.36 -22.03 -14.39
CA ILE A 108 -24.86 -21.60 -13.08
C ILE A 108 -24.90 -22.77 -12.08
N ASN A 109 -25.95 -23.58 -12.11
CA ASN A 109 -26.15 -24.68 -11.17
C ASN A 109 -25.51 -26.01 -11.62
N GLY A 110 -25.13 -26.12 -12.89
CA GLY A 110 -24.55 -27.33 -13.50
C GLY A 110 -23.02 -27.43 -13.45
N ASN A 111 -22.33 -26.42 -12.92
CA ASN A 111 -20.89 -26.50 -12.63
C ASN A 111 -20.67 -26.80 -11.14
N ASN A 112 -21.00 -28.03 -10.75
CA ASN A 112 -20.46 -28.69 -9.57
C ASN A 112 -19.69 -29.92 -10.04
#